data_AF-A0A2S7XX81-F1
#
_entry.id   AF-A0A2S7XX81-F1
#
_cell.length_a   1.000
_cell.length_b   1.000
_cell.length_c   1.000
_cell.angle_alpha   90.00
_cell.angle_beta   90.00
_cell.angle_gamma   90.00
#
_symmetry.space_group_name_H-M   'P 1'
#
loop_
_entity.id
_entity.type
_entity.pdbx_description
1 polymer ?
#
loop_
_entity_poly.entity_id
_entity_poly.type
_entity_poly.pdbx_seq_one_letter_code
_entity_poly.pdbx_strand_id
1 'polypeptide(L)'
;MHSNTNPQNALTDCPVEILLDIFSHLDLDSIFNFSLICKSFHGVFNKNKIMILLEALSKEFSPFDELLQVYTATDEDMKSRTCYQPRTVIFKRFPGDTGYTIGPQIDSMHYGANPSPRINRQAIPMTRKAAGLASSGVAMLTEADLGSILRMCRLVRQWEQLFPQMRWFYYPADCRALNDQELPRFRRAFYRWWLYGTYFHGEWTRPQAGHPMPFVLDVRTSQMRRHSTAELMELLDLHETMKDVILHYICPRLDPTYQLSCDPLPLMEQVSREHSLNAMWNDQSKWARIVKTYAKLSPEELMHYFENIYSYSRKRLITEIRLQRPTFNLDQESLQGVIRCVLEERQLLDNLPIIPEDCEGGILDFGDGREAQRLEYGRDGRADGTLPPGVPSVRQFSRYSPRGDDGEFLEDEMHSVFEAHGYTAMLRA
;
A
#
# COMPACT_ATOMS: atom_id res chain seq x y z
N MET A 1 29.88 -55.62 19.56
CA MET A 1 28.61 -54.86 19.60
C MET A 1 28.91 -53.44 19.16
N HIS A 2 28.86 -53.19 17.85
CA HIS A 2 29.00 -51.83 17.31
C HIS A 2 27.59 -51.26 17.15
N SER A 3 27.29 -50.25 17.96
CA SER A 3 26.08 -49.43 17.85
C SER A 3 26.12 -48.68 16.52
N ASN A 4 25.35 -49.18 15.57
CA ASN A 4 25.15 -48.57 14.26
C ASN A 4 24.14 -47.41 14.43
N THR A 5 24.56 -46.31 15.06
CA THR A 5 23.77 -45.08 15.09
C THR A 5 23.92 -44.41 13.74
N ASN A 6 22.95 -44.65 12.85
CA ASN A 6 22.86 -43.98 11.58
C ASN A 6 22.69 -42.47 11.87
N PRO A 7 23.65 -41.59 11.51
CA PRO A 7 23.61 -40.17 11.89
C PRO A 7 22.45 -39.39 11.27
N GLN A 8 21.71 -40.01 10.34
CA GLN A 8 20.56 -39.43 9.66
C GLN A 8 19.27 -39.34 10.51
N ASN A 9 19.21 -39.98 11.69
CA ASN A 9 18.01 -40.00 12.54
C ASN A 9 18.08 -39.07 13.77
N ALA A 10 19.20 -38.36 13.99
CA ALA A 10 19.38 -37.57 15.21
C ALA A 10 18.34 -36.47 15.39
N LEU A 11 17.89 -35.85 14.28
CA LEU A 11 16.94 -34.73 14.32
C LEU A 11 15.48 -35.20 14.43
N THR A 12 15.15 -36.41 13.97
CA THR A 12 13.80 -36.98 14.09
C THR A 12 13.47 -37.42 15.51
N ASP A 13 14.50 -37.70 16.31
CA ASP A 13 14.39 -38.11 17.71
C ASP A 13 14.42 -36.91 18.67
N CYS A 14 14.56 -35.68 18.16
CA CYS A 14 14.53 -34.48 18.97
C CYS A 14 13.14 -34.24 19.61
N PRO A 15 13.10 -33.70 20.85
CA PRO A 15 11.86 -33.22 21.45
C PRO A 15 11.15 -32.18 20.57
N VAL A 16 9.81 -32.12 20.68
CA VAL A 16 8.99 -31.21 19.89
C VAL A 16 9.38 -29.75 20.13
N GLU A 17 9.79 -29.42 21.36
CA GLU A 17 10.24 -28.08 21.74
C GLU A 17 11.47 -27.64 20.94
N ILE A 18 12.42 -28.54 20.72
CA ILE A 18 13.62 -28.27 19.91
C ILE A 18 13.25 -28.13 18.44
N LEU A 19 12.29 -28.93 17.95
CA LEU A 19 11.81 -28.79 16.56
C LEU A 19 11.11 -27.45 16.35
N LEU A 20 10.31 -26.99 17.32
CA LEU A 20 9.66 -25.68 17.26
C LEU A 20 10.68 -24.53 17.32
N ASP A 21 11.72 -24.67 18.13
CA ASP A 21 12.85 -23.72 18.17
C ASP A 21 13.60 -23.69 16.84
N ILE A 22 13.84 -24.83 16.20
CA ILE A 22 14.41 -24.87 14.85
C ILE A 22 13.50 -24.12 13.87
N PHE A 23 12.19 -24.36 13.90
CA PHE A 23 11.23 -23.68 13.02
C PHE A 23 11.23 -22.15 13.17
N SER A 24 11.47 -21.59 14.36
CA SER A 24 11.50 -20.13 14.60
C SER A 24 12.67 -19.42 13.92
N HIS A 25 13.75 -20.16 13.63
CA HIS A 25 14.95 -19.64 12.99
C HIS A 25 14.94 -19.74 11.47
N LEU A 26 14.02 -20.51 10.88
CA LEU A 26 13.92 -20.72 9.44
C LEU A 26 13.13 -19.60 8.74
N ASP A 27 13.45 -19.37 7.47
CA ASP A 27 12.60 -18.58 6.57
C ASP A 27 11.42 -19.43 6.04
N LEU A 28 10.40 -18.78 5.48
CA LEU A 28 9.18 -19.44 5.01
C LEU A 28 9.46 -20.57 4.03
N ASP A 29 10.38 -20.35 3.09
CA ASP A 29 10.74 -21.35 2.10
C ASP A 29 11.42 -22.55 2.76
N SER A 30 12.34 -22.33 3.70
CA SER A 30 12.93 -23.42 4.48
C SER A 30 11.94 -24.09 5.40
N ILE A 31 10.95 -23.40 5.97
CA ILE A 31 9.89 -24.01 6.79
C ILE A 31 9.10 -25.02 5.97
N PHE A 32 8.66 -24.64 4.77
CA PHE A 32 7.94 -25.56 3.89
C PHE A 32 8.81 -26.73 3.48
N ASN A 33 10.06 -26.49 3.04
CA ASN A 33 10.99 -27.55 2.66
C ASN A 33 11.29 -28.50 3.83
N PHE A 34 11.55 -27.96 5.03
CA PHE A 34 11.83 -28.72 6.24
C PHE A 34 10.64 -29.59 6.66
N SER A 35 9.42 -29.06 6.57
CA SER A 35 8.18 -29.81 6.87
C SER A 35 7.95 -31.01 5.95
N LEU A 36 8.56 -31.02 4.76
CA LEU A 36 8.42 -32.09 3.76
C LEU A 36 9.47 -33.19 3.90
N ILE A 37 10.53 -32.99 4.70
CA ILE A 37 11.65 -33.96 4.82
C ILE A 37 11.18 -35.30 5.42
N CYS A 38 10.34 -35.26 6.46
CA CYS A 38 9.85 -36.48 7.09
C CYS A 38 8.45 -36.34 7.70
N LYS A 39 7.80 -37.48 7.97
CA LYS A 39 6.45 -37.53 8.57
C LYS A 39 6.39 -36.90 9.97
N SER A 40 7.46 -36.99 10.75
CA SER A 40 7.53 -36.39 12.09
C SER A 40 7.45 -34.87 12.00
N PHE A 41 8.28 -34.25 11.17
CA PHE A 41 8.31 -32.79 10.98
C PHE A 41 7.01 -32.29 10.36
N HIS A 42 6.47 -33.01 9.39
CA HIS A 42 5.16 -32.70 8.83
C HIS A 42 4.05 -32.71 9.90
N GLY A 43 4.08 -33.68 10.81
CA GLY A 43 3.14 -33.78 11.93
C GLY A 43 3.28 -32.63 12.94
N VAL A 44 4.51 -32.23 13.28
CA VAL A 44 4.78 -31.08 14.16
C VAL A 44 4.32 -29.78 13.50
N PHE A 45 4.65 -29.59 12.22
CA PHE A 45 4.22 -28.44 11.44
C PHE A 45 2.70 -28.33 11.39
N ASN A 46 1.97 -29.38 11.00
CA ASN A 46 0.51 -29.31 10.89
C ASN A 46 -0.19 -29.02 12.22
N LYS A 47 0.34 -29.52 13.34
CA LYS A 47 -0.22 -29.26 14.68
C LYS A 47 0.02 -27.82 15.17
N ASN A 48 1.13 -27.20 14.75
CA ASN A 48 1.55 -25.87 15.23
C ASN A 48 1.61 -24.83 14.12
N LYS A 49 0.95 -25.10 12.99
CA LYS A 49 1.11 -24.40 11.71
C LYS A 49 0.91 -22.89 11.82
N ILE A 50 -0.13 -22.47 12.53
CA ILE A 50 -0.45 -21.05 12.71
C ILE A 50 0.66 -20.35 13.48
N MET A 51 1.20 -20.97 14.55
CA MET A 51 2.26 -20.34 15.36
C MET A 51 3.55 -20.22 14.58
N ILE A 52 3.99 -21.32 13.96
CA ILE A 52 5.22 -21.35 13.16
C ILE A 52 5.16 -20.32 12.02
N LEU A 53 4.07 -20.33 11.24
CA LEU A 53 3.96 -19.44 10.09
C LEU A 53 3.76 -17.99 10.51
N LEU A 54 3.05 -17.73 11.61
CA LEU A 54 2.83 -16.35 12.04
C LEU A 54 4.10 -15.69 12.54
N GLU A 55 4.95 -16.43 13.24
CA GLU A 55 6.26 -15.95 13.67
C GLU A 55 7.16 -15.65 12.47
N ALA A 56 7.25 -16.59 11.52
CA ALA A 56 8.04 -16.40 10.30
C ALA A 56 7.53 -15.22 9.46
N LEU A 57 6.22 -15.10 9.28
CA LEU A 57 5.59 -13.98 8.57
C LEU A 57 5.85 -12.64 9.27
N SER A 58 5.75 -12.60 10.60
CA SER A 58 5.99 -11.38 11.37
C SER A 58 7.45 -10.91 11.26
N LYS A 59 8.39 -11.84 11.17
CA LYS A 59 9.82 -11.55 11.00
C LYS A 59 10.14 -11.11 9.58
N GLU A 60 9.71 -11.87 8.58
CA GLU A 60 10.06 -11.62 7.18
C GLU A 60 9.28 -10.47 6.55
N PHE A 61 8.03 -10.25 6.92
CA PHE A 61 7.14 -9.27 6.28
C PHE A 61 6.84 -8.07 7.19
N SER A 62 7.69 -7.84 8.20
CA SER A 62 7.59 -6.69 9.10
C SER A 62 7.53 -5.35 8.34
N PRO A 63 6.60 -4.44 8.68
CA PRO A 63 5.57 -4.53 9.72
C PRO A 63 4.34 -5.36 9.28
N PHE A 64 4.22 -6.58 9.79
CA PHE A 64 3.22 -7.54 9.32
C PHE A 64 1.79 -7.19 9.75
N ASP A 65 1.65 -6.47 10.87
CA ASP A 65 0.36 -5.96 11.35
C ASP A 65 -0.30 -4.99 10.36
N GLU A 66 0.49 -4.21 9.62
CA GLU A 66 -0.03 -3.32 8.57
C GLU A 66 -0.53 -4.09 7.35
N LEU A 67 0.16 -5.17 6.94
CA LEU A 67 -0.35 -6.06 5.89
C LEU A 67 -1.69 -6.70 6.28
N LEU A 68 -1.85 -7.04 7.56
CA LEU A 68 -3.11 -7.57 8.08
C LEU A 68 -4.24 -6.52 8.08
N GLN A 69 -3.93 -5.23 8.21
CA GLN A 69 -4.94 -4.18 7.99
C GLN A 69 -5.46 -4.23 6.56
N VAL A 70 -4.59 -4.43 5.56
CA VAL A 70 -5.01 -4.60 4.16
C VAL A 70 -5.91 -5.81 4.01
N TYR A 71 -5.51 -6.97 4.55
CA TYR A 71 -6.28 -8.19 4.44
C TYR A 71 -7.66 -8.10 5.11
N THR A 72 -7.73 -7.40 6.25
CA THR A 72 -8.96 -7.29 7.06
C THR A 72 -9.80 -6.05 6.75
N ALA A 73 -9.37 -5.23 5.78
CA ALA A 73 -10.10 -4.04 5.37
C ALA A 73 -11.50 -4.41 4.89
N THR A 74 -12.49 -3.64 5.33
CA THR A 74 -13.87 -3.78 4.84
C THR A 74 -14.52 -2.42 4.63
N ASP A 75 -15.56 -2.36 3.81
CA ASP A 75 -16.34 -1.14 3.56
C ASP A 75 -16.95 -0.51 4.83
N GLU A 76 -17.18 -1.30 5.89
CA GLU A 76 -17.66 -0.79 7.19
C GLU A 76 -16.66 0.12 7.91
N ASP A 77 -15.37 0.06 7.56
CA ASP A 77 -14.33 0.89 8.19
C ASP A 77 -14.47 2.36 7.81
N MET A 78 -15.03 2.63 6.62
CA MET A 78 -15.19 3.98 6.09
C MET A 78 -16.60 4.54 6.30
N LYS A 79 -17.59 3.68 6.53
CA LYS A 79 -18.98 4.11 6.78
C LYS A 79 -19.06 4.97 8.03
N SER A 80 -19.65 6.16 7.86
CA SER A 80 -20.04 7.10 8.93
C SER A 80 -18.92 7.60 9.87
N ARG A 81 -17.64 7.48 9.49
CA ARG A 81 -16.50 7.96 10.28
C ARG A 81 -15.89 9.25 9.72
N THR A 82 -15.55 10.16 10.63
CA THR A 82 -14.75 11.36 10.31
C THR A 82 -13.25 11.10 10.43
N CYS A 83 -12.85 10.09 11.19
CA CYS A 83 -11.46 9.73 11.43
C CYS A 83 -11.23 8.24 11.16
N TYR A 84 -10.08 7.93 10.59
CA TYR A 84 -9.65 6.55 10.36
C TYR A 84 -9.25 5.89 11.67
N GLN A 85 -9.65 4.63 11.86
CA GLN A 85 -9.17 3.81 12.98
C GLN A 85 -8.75 2.44 12.44
N PRO A 86 -7.53 1.97 12.76
CA PRO A 86 -7.10 0.63 12.39
C PRO A 86 -7.89 -0.43 13.16
N ARG A 87 -7.99 -1.61 12.57
CA ARG A 87 -8.60 -2.78 13.18
C ARG A 87 -7.63 -3.44 14.16
N THR A 88 -8.15 -3.93 15.27
CA THR A 88 -7.46 -4.90 16.11
C THR A 88 -7.57 -6.27 15.46
N VAL A 89 -6.45 -6.83 15.02
CA VAL A 89 -6.42 -8.15 14.37
C VAL A 89 -6.02 -9.22 15.37
N ILE A 90 -6.86 -10.26 15.50
CA ILE A 90 -6.69 -11.36 16.44
C ILE A 90 -6.67 -12.69 15.68
N PHE A 91 -5.61 -13.47 15.84
CA PHE A 91 -5.53 -14.83 15.29
C PHE A 91 -5.94 -15.88 16.30
N LYS A 92 -6.92 -16.72 15.94
CA LYS A 92 -7.31 -17.90 16.71
C LYS A 92 -6.53 -19.12 16.26
N ARG A 93 -5.87 -19.79 17.19
CA ARG A 93 -5.08 -21.01 16.92
C ARG A 93 -5.94 -22.26 16.88
N PHE A 94 -6.98 -22.31 17.69
CA PHE A 94 -7.90 -23.44 17.78
C PHE A 94 -9.31 -22.99 18.23
N PRO A 95 -10.35 -23.82 18.03
CA PRO A 95 -11.70 -23.51 18.51
C PRO A 95 -11.71 -23.33 20.04
N GLY A 96 -12.09 -22.14 20.51
CA GLY A 96 -12.09 -21.78 21.94
C GLY A 96 -10.89 -20.95 22.42
N ASP A 97 -9.89 -20.73 21.55
CA ASP A 97 -8.78 -19.81 21.83
C ASP A 97 -9.27 -18.36 21.93
N THR A 98 -8.77 -17.62 22.92
CA THR A 98 -9.00 -16.17 23.04
C THR A 98 -8.30 -15.39 21.95
N GLY A 99 -7.30 -16.02 21.32
CA GLY A 99 -6.57 -15.52 20.16
C GLY A 99 -5.36 -14.65 20.54
N TYR A 100 -4.46 -14.50 19.59
CA TYR A 100 -3.23 -13.72 19.70
C TYR A 100 -3.37 -12.43 18.87
N THR A 101 -3.19 -11.27 19.50
CA THR A 101 -3.20 -9.97 18.82
C THR A 101 -1.84 -9.72 18.20
N ILE A 102 -1.82 -9.35 16.92
CA ILE A 102 -0.61 -8.95 16.20
C ILE A 102 -0.64 -7.44 16.02
N GLY A 103 0.44 -6.78 16.42
CA GLY A 103 0.58 -5.32 16.39
C GLY A 103 0.95 -4.76 17.77
N PRO A 104 1.26 -3.45 17.85
CA PRO A 104 1.63 -2.82 19.11
C PRO A 104 0.51 -3.01 20.15
N GLN A 105 0.84 -3.65 21.27
CA GLN A 105 -0.08 -3.73 22.41
C GLN A 105 -0.43 -2.29 22.82
N ILE A 106 -1.72 -1.97 22.83
CA ILE A 106 -2.21 -0.73 23.44
C ILE A 106 -2.05 -0.92 24.95
N ASP A 107 -0.85 -0.72 25.47
CA ASP A 107 -0.60 -0.67 26.89
C ASP A 107 -1.37 0.52 27.47
N SER A 108 -2.32 0.21 28.35
CA SER A 108 -2.94 1.10 29.33
C SER A 108 -3.50 2.44 28.81
N MET A 109 -4.64 2.38 28.10
CA MET A 109 -5.61 3.46 28.16
C MET A 109 -6.27 3.45 29.55
N HIS A 110 -5.75 4.26 30.47
CA HIS A 110 -6.42 4.55 31.74
C HIS A 110 -7.77 5.21 31.47
N TYR A 111 -8.83 4.39 31.39
CA TYR A 111 -10.18 4.88 31.63
C TYR A 111 -10.31 5.25 33.11
N GLY A 112 -9.93 6.48 33.44
CA GLY A 112 -10.33 7.13 34.67
C GLY A 112 -11.81 7.48 34.59
N ALA A 113 -12.67 6.58 35.07
CA ALA A 113 -14.02 6.93 35.52
C ALA A 113 -14.50 5.91 36.57
N ASN A 114 -14.70 6.39 37.79
CA ASN A 114 -15.12 5.64 38.97
C ASN A 114 -16.42 4.81 38.74
N PRO A 115 -16.55 3.63 39.39
CA PRO A 115 -17.74 2.80 39.31
C PRO A 115 -18.77 3.14 40.40
N SER A 116 -20.05 3.17 40.03
CA SER A 116 -21.16 2.93 40.97
C SER A 116 -22.44 2.49 40.23
N PRO A 117 -23.39 1.79 40.90
CA PRO A 117 -23.62 0.39 40.57
C PRO A 117 -25.09 0.06 40.24
N ARG A 118 -25.25 -1.09 39.57
CA ARG A 118 -26.41 -2.01 39.56
C ARG A 118 -27.75 -1.46 39.02
N ILE A 119 -28.34 -2.22 38.09
CA ILE A 119 -29.62 -2.93 38.32
C ILE A 119 -29.82 -4.05 37.28
N ASN A 120 -30.12 -5.23 37.84
CA ASN A 120 -30.84 -6.42 37.37
C ASN A 120 -30.49 -7.20 36.10
N ARG A 121 -30.06 -8.43 36.39
CA ARG A 121 -30.22 -9.67 35.63
C ARG A 121 -31.69 -9.97 35.32
N GLN A 122 -31.98 -10.34 34.08
CA GLN A 122 -32.95 -11.40 33.76
C GLN A 122 -32.41 -12.24 32.60
N ALA A 123 -32.42 -13.55 32.79
CA ALA A 123 -32.04 -14.56 31.81
C ALA A 123 -33.30 -15.13 31.12
N ILE A 124 -33.20 -15.55 29.85
CA ILE A 124 -33.44 -16.91 29.26
C ILE A 124 -34.08 -16.69 27.86
N PRO A 125 -34.07 -17.60 26.84
CA PRO A 125 -33.19 -18.73 26.48
C PRO A 125 -32.57 -18.61 25.06
N MET A 126 -31.67 -19.55 24.74
CA MET A 126 -31.18 -19.86 23.40
C MET A 126 -32.29 -20.10 22.37
N THR A 127 -32.17 -19.49 21.20
CA THR A 127 -32.07 -20.14 19.88
C THR A 127 -32.15 -19.07 18.79
N ARG A 128 -31.04 -18.85 18.06
CA ARG A 128 -30.99 -18.41 16.65
C ARG A 128 -29.53 -18.31 16.22
N LYS A 129 -29.21 -18.96 15.09
CA LYS A 129 -28.00 -18.72 14.31
C LYS A 129 -27.87 -17.22 14.06
N ALA A 130 -26.80 -16.60 14.52
CA ALA A 130 -26.53 -15.18 14.32
C ALA A 130 -25.21 -15.02 13.56
N ALA A 131 -25.30 -15.14 12.24
CA ALA A 131 -24.57 -14.20 11.39
C ALA A 131 -25.20 -12.82 11.62
N GLY A 132 -24.36 -11.81 11.86
CA GLY A 132 -24.81 -10.42 12.00
C GLY A 132 -24.89 -9.90 13.44
N LEU A 133 -23.73 -9.52 14.00
CA LEU A 133 -23.55 -8.31 14.82
C LEU A 133 -22.05 -8.03 15.05
N ALA A 134 -21.26 -7.88 13.98
CA ALA A 134 -19.88 -7.41 14.11
C ALA A 134 -19.88 -5.87 14.06
N SER A 135 -20.14 -5.25 15.21
CA SER A 135 -19.81 -3.84 15.41
C SER A 135 -18.52 -3.74 16.22
N SER A 136 -17.62 -2.87 15.77
CA SER A 136 -16.45 -2.33 16.48
C SER A 136 -15.12 -3.07 16.30
N GLY A 137 -14.37 -2.67 15.27
CA GLY A 137 -12.90 -2.60 15.27
C GLY A 137 -12.08 -3.89 15.35
N VAL A 138 -12.66 -5.06 15.60
CA VAL A 138 -11.90 -6.32 15.77
C VAL A 138 -12.08 -7.25 14.57
N ALA A 139 -10.99 -7.71 13.98
CA ALA A 139 -10.97 -8.73 12.93
C ALA A 139 -10.41 -10.04 13.48
N MET A 140 -11.13 -11.14 13.26
CA MET A 140 -10.76 -12.47 13.74
C MET A 140 -10.25 -13.32 12.58
N LEU A 141 -9.00 -13.77 12.68
CA LEU A 141 -8.33 -14.59 11.67
C LEU A 141 -8.12 -16.03 12.17
N THR A 142 -8.10 -16.96 11.23
CA THR A 142 -8.03 -18.41 11.46
C THR A 142 -7.04 -19.05 10.48
N GLU A 143 -6.84 -20.38 10.57
CA GLU A 143 -6.00 -21.09 9.61
C GLU A 143 -6.48 -20.92 8.15
N ALA A 144 -7.79 -20.77 7.93
CA ALA A 144 -8.36 -20.62 6.59
C ALA A 144 -7.87 -19.36 5.87
N ASP A 145 -7.52 -18.32 6.62
CA ASP A 145 -7.06 -17.04 6.10
C ASP A 145 -5.60 -17.09 5.63
N LEU A 146 -4.83 -18.05 6.15
CA LEU A 146 -3.38 -18.13 5.93
C LEU A 146 -3.02 -18.31 4.46
N GLY A 147 -3.83 -19.04 3.70
CA GLY A 147 -3.62 -19.21 2.27
C GLY A 147 -3.72 -17.90 1.49
N SER A 148 -4.64 -17.02 1.87
CA SER A 148 -4.80 -15.70 1.24
C SER A 148 -3.70 -14.73 1.65
N ILE A 149 -3.33 -14.74 2.92
CA ILE A 149 -2.22 -13.94 3.45
C ILE A 149 -0.91 -14.32 2.77
N LEU A 150 -0.63 -15.62 2.59
CA LEU A 150 0.55 -16.09 1.87
C LEU A 150 0.56 -15.65 0.40
N ARG A 151 -0.60 -15.53 -0.26
CA ARG A 151 -0.68 -14.95 -1.61
C ARG A 151 -0.29 -13.47 -1.61
N MET A 152 -0.79 -12.69 -0.64
CA MET A 152 -0.39 -11.29 -0.49
C MET A 152 1.13 -11.15 -0.24
N CYS A 153 1.70 -12.02 0.60
CA CYS A 153 3.15 -12.04 0.87
C CYS A 153 3.98 -12.31 -0.39
N ARG A 154 3.50 -13.18 -1.30
CA ARG A 154 4.15 -13.40 -2.60
C ARG A 154 4.13 -12.14 -3.46
N LEU A 155 3.00 -11.44 -3.52
CA LEU A 155 2.90 -10.18 -4.25
C LEU A 155 3.86 -9.14 -3.69
N VAL A 156 3.98 -9.05 -2.37
CA VAL A 156 4.95 -8.16 -1.70
C VAL A 156 6.39 -8.49 -2.13
N ARG A 157 6.78 -9.77 -2.13
CA ARG A 157 8.11 -10.20 -2.61
C ARG A 157 8.36 -9.85 -4.08
N GLN A 158 7.36 -9.98 -4.96
CA GLN A 158 7.49 -9.57 -6.36
C GLN A 158 7.78 -8.07 -6.47
N TRP A 159 7.05 -7.25 -5.71
CA TRP A 159 7.27 -5.81 -5.70
C TRP A 159 8.59 -5.40 -5.04
N GLU A 160 9.06 -6.09 -4.01
CA GLU A 160 10.40 -5.87 -3.43
C GLU A 160 11.52 -6.04 -4.46
N GLN A 161 11.36 -6.99 -5.37
CA GLN A 161 12.32 -7.27 -6.45
C GLN A 161 12.22 -6.26 -7.59
N LEU A 162 11.00 -5.81 -7.91
CA LEU A 162 10.74 -4.90 -9.02
C LEU A 162 11.04 -3.43 -8.67
N PHE A 163 10.70 -3.00 -7.45
CA PHE A 163 10.75 -1.61 -7.02
C PHE A 163 12.10 -0.92 -7.30
N PRO A 164 13.26 -1.50 -6.94
CA PRO A 164 14.57 -0.94 -7.29
C PRO A 164 14.71 -0.58 -8.77
N GLN A 165 14.37 -1.52 -9.65
CA GLN A 165 14.57 -1.37 -11.09
C GLN A 165 13.76 -0.18 -11.63
N MET A 166 12.56 0.02 -11.08
CA MET A 166 11.67 1.11 -11.46
C MET A 166 12.11 2.43 -10.84
N ARG A 167 12.56 2.41 -9.58
CA ARG A 167 13.03 3.61 -8.87
C ARG A 167 14.30 4.21 -9.48
N TRP A 168 15.16 3.36 -10.05
CA TRP A 168 16.39 3.74 -10.76
C TRP A 168 16.24 3.74 -12.28
N PHE A 169 15.02 3.89 -12.82
CA PHE A 169 14.77 3.85 -14.27
C PHE A 169 15.67 4.82 -15.06
N TYR A 170 15.83 6.05 -14.59
CA TYR A 170 16.69 7.06 -15.22
C TYR A 170 18.17 6.95 -14.86
N TYR A 171 18.50 6.20 -13.81
CA TYR A 171 19.86 6.03 -13.28
C TYR A 171 20.17 4.54 -13.05
N PRO A 172 20.14 3.70 -14.10
CA PRO A 172 20.25 2.25 -13.95
C PRO A 172 21.61 1.81 -13.38
N ALA A 173 22.64 2.65 -13.47
CA ALA A 173 23.95 2.40 -12.88
C ALA A 173 23.92 2.35 -11.34
N ASP A 174 22.96 3.03 -10.72
CA ASP A 174 22.79 3.07 -9.27
C ASP A 174 21.84 1.97 -8.76
N CYS A 175 21.27 1.17 -9.66
CA CYS A 175 20.30 0.14 -9.33
C CYS A 175 20.94 -0.97 -8.49
N ARG A 176 20.36 -1.22 -7.31
CA ARG A 176 20.76 -2.29 -6.40
C ARG A 176 19.57 -2.89 -5.67
N ALA A 177 19.75 -4.07 -5.08
CA ALA A 177 18.74 -4.62 -4.17
C ALA A 177 18.54 -3.71 -2.95
N LEU A 178 17.34 -3.77 -2.37
CA LEU A 178 17.03 -3.11 -1.10
C LEU A 178 17.83 -3.75 0.04
N ASN A 179 18.36 -2.92 0.93
CA ASN A 179 19.07 -3.34 2.12
C ASN A 179 18.12 -3.69 3.29
N ASP A 180 18.66 -4.24 4.38
CA ASP A 180 17.88 -4.68 5.55
C ASP A 180 17.08 -3.57 6.24
N GLN A 181 17.47 -2.31 6.07
CA GLN A 181 16.76 -1.14 6.62
C GLN A 181 15.72 -0.59 5.65
N GLU A 182 15.96 -0.70 4.35
CA GLU A 182 15.05 -0.27 3.28
C GLU A 182 13.87 -1.21 3.12
N LEU A 183 14.07 -2.53 3.30
CA LEU A 183 13.03 -3.53 3.14
C LEU A 183 11.81 -3.27 4.05
N PRO A 184 11.97 -3.03 5.38
CA PRO A 184 10.84 -2.66 6.23
C PRO A 184 10.18 -1.33 5.84
N ARG A 185 10.94 -0.36 5.32
CA ARG A 185 10.40 0.93 4.85
C ARG A 185 9.55 0.74 3.60
N PHE A 186 10.07 -0.01 2.63
CA PHE A 186 9.36 -0.38 1.43
C PHE A 186 8.05 -1.10 1.77
N ARG A 187 8.11 -2.16 2.59
CA ARG A 187 6.92 -2.92 3.01
C ARG A 187 5.88 -2.04 3.67
N ARG A 188 6.29 -1.20 4.61
CA ARG A 188 5.42 -0.24 5.29
C ARG A 188 4.74 0.73 4.32
N ALA A 189 5.50 1.38 3.44
CA ALA A 189 4.96 2.24 2.40
C ALA A 189 3.99 1.46 1.49
N PHE A 190 4.36 0.25 1.10
CA PHE A 190 3.57 -0.61 0.22
C PHE A 190 2.24 -1.04 0.86
N TYR A 191 2.24 -1.44 2.13
CA TYR A 191 1.01 -1.81 2.85
C TYR A 191 0.08 -0.62 3.00
N ARG A 192 0.61 0.58 3.26
CA ARG A 192 -0.19 1.81 3.38
C ARG A 192 -0.76 2.26 2.05
N TRP A 193 0.04 2.19 0.98
CA TRP A 193 -0.42 2.44 -0.39
C TRP A 193 -1.55 1.48 -0.77
N TRP A 194 -1.36 0.18 -0.53
CA TRP A 194 -2.36 -0.85 -0.80
C TRP A 194 -3.63 -0.63 0.04
N LEU A 195 -3.50 -0.37 1.33
CA LEU A 195 -4.65 -0.10 2.22
C LEU A 195 -5.44 1.12 1.75
N TYR A 196 -4.75 2.21 1.39
CA TYR A 196 -5.38 3.42 0.88
C TYR A 196 -6.13 3.13 -0.44
N GLY A 197 -5.49 2.41 -1.36
CA GLY A 197 -6.10 2.00 -2.61
C GLY A 197 -7.37 1.18 -2.37
N THR A 198 -7.33 0.20 -1.47
CA THR A 198 -8.48 -0.62 -1.09
C THR A 198 -9.65 0.21 -0.58
N TYR A 199 -9.42 1.22 0.27
CA TYR A 199 -10.49 2.06 0.81
C TYR A 199 -11.02 3.13 -0.15
N PHE A 200 -10.17 3.74 -0.98
CA PHE A 200 -10.51 5.00 -1.67
C PHE A 200 -10.42 4.95 -3.20
N HIS A 201 -9.77 3.92 -3.75
CA HIS A 201 -9.56 3.71 -5.19
C HIS A 201 -10.13 2.38 -5.71
N GLY A 202 -10.49 1.46 -4.81
CA GLY A 202 -11.11 0.18 -5.13
C GLY A 202 -12.62 0.28 -5.41
N GLU A 203 -13.31 -0.85 -5.26
CA GLU A 203 -14.72 -0.99 -5.60
C GLU A 203 -15.69 -0.33 -4.59
N TRP A 204 -15.18 0.12 -3.44
CA TRP A 204 -16.01 0.70 -2.38
C TRP A 204 -16.37 2.15 -2.65
N THR A 205 -17.51 2.57 -2.11
CA THR A 205 -18.00 3.93 -2.34
C THR A 205 -17.09 4.93 -1.62
N ARG A 206 -16.48 5.83 -2.38
CA ARG A 206 -15.64 6.88 -1.81
C ARG A 206 -16.46 7.72 -0.80
N PRO A 207 -16.01 7.86 0.46
CA PRO A 207 -16.77 8.58 1.48
C PRO A 207 -17.01 10.06 1.17
N GLN A 208 -16.06 10.69 0.46
CA GLN A 208 -16.12 12.10 0.07
C GLN A 208 -15.72 12.26 -1.40
N ALA A 209 -16.61 12.86 -2.20
CA ALA A 209 -16.37 13.04 -3.63
C ALA A 209 -15.35 14.13 -3.95
N GLY A 210 -15.20 15.15 -3.11
CA GLY A 210 -14.32 16.28 -3.41
C GLY A 210 -12.83 16.01 -3.19
N HIS A 211 -12.00 16.90 -3.69
CA HIS A 211 -10.56 16.91 -3.42
C HIS A 211 -10.21 17.09 -1.95
N PRO A 212 -9.16 16.43 -1.43
CA PRO A 212 -8.70 16.67 -0.07
C PRO A 212 -8.23 18.11 0.10
N MET A 213 -8.41 18.66 1.30
CA MET A 213 -7.95 19.99 1.67
C MET A 213 -7.28 19.96 3.05
N PRO A 214 -6.24 20.78 3.30
CA PRO A 214 -5.60 20.88 4.60
C PRO A 214 -6.59 21.44 5.63
N PHE A 215 -6.46 21.00 6.88
CA PHE A 215 -7.25 21.42 8.04
C PHE A 215 -8.75 21.07 7.96
N VAL A 216 -9.13 20.12 7.11
CA VAL A 216 -10.52 19.69 6.93
C VAL A 216 -10.73 18.27 7.47
N LEU A 217 -11.94 18.02 8.00
CA LEU A 217 -12.38 16.70 8.41
C LEU A 217 -12.62 15.79 7.20
N ASP A 218 -11.60 15.02 6.85
CA ASP A 218 -11.61 14.02 5.79
C ASP A 218 -10.93 12.74 6.31
N VAL A 219 -11.62 11.61 6.19
CA VAL A 219 -11.11 10.30 6.63
C VAL A 219 -9.80 9.92 5.92
N ARG A 220 -9.61 10.37 4.67
CA ARG A 220 -8.37 10.15 3.91
C ARG A 220 -7.20 10.87 4.57
N THR A 221 -7.37 12.16 4.87
CA THR A 221 -6.34 12.96 5.58
C THR A 221 -6.13 12.43 6.99
N SER A 222 -7.19 12.01 7.67
CA SER A 222 -7.09 11.40 8.99
C SER A 222 -6.21 10.15 8.99
N GLN A 223 -6.31 9.29 7.97
CA GLN A 223 -5.42 8.14 7.82
C GLN A 223 -3.96 8.60 7.70
N MET A 224 -3.67 9.57 6.83
CA MET A 224 -2.30 10.06 6.61
C MET A 224 -1.71 10.79 7.84
N ARG A 225 -2.52 11.52 8.62
CA ARG A 225 -2.06 12.19 9.86
C ARG A 225 -1.47 11.21 10.89
N ARG A 226 -1.82 9.92 10.82
CA ARG A 226 -1.28 8.90 11.72
C ARG A 226 0.19 8.59 11.53
N HIS A 227 0.72 8.92 10.36
CA HIS A 227 2.09 8.61 9.98
C HIS A 227 2.97 9.84 10.13
N SER A 228 4.21 9.65 10.56
CA SER A 228 5.24 10.69 10.62
C SER A 228 5.60 11.23 9.24
N THR A 229 6.25 12.39 9.17
CA THR A 229 6.65 12.98 7.87
C THR A 229 7.65 12.08 7.16
N ALA A 230 8.60 11.48 7.87
CA ALA A 230 9.50 10.47 7.30
C ALA A 230 8.73 9.34 6.60
N GLU A 231 7.71 8.80 7.26
CA GLU A 231 6.89 7.73 6.71
C GLU A 231 5.98 8.17 5.55
N LEU A 232 5.52 9.42 5.56
CA LEU A 232 4.75 9.99 4.44
C LEU A 232 5.63 10.22 3.22
N MET A 233 6.89 10.59 3.42
CA MET A 233 7.88 10.73 2.35
C MET A 233 8.27 9.38 1.76
N GLU A 234 8.42 8.32 2.58
CA GLU A 234 8.56 6.93 2.10
C GLU A 234 7.36 6.50 1.22
N LEU A 235 6.14 6.81 1.66
CA LEU A 235 4.92 6.50 0.91
C LEU A 235 4.83 7.28 -0.41
N LEU A 236 5.23 8.56 -0.39
CA LEU A 236 5.29 9.40 -1.59
C LEU A 236 6.32 8.87 -2.58
N ASP A 237 7.52 8.49 -2.11
CA ASP A 237 8.59 7.92 -2.93
C ASP A 237 8.12 6.64 -3.65
N LEU A 238 7.38 5.77 -2.94
CA LEU A 238 6.72 4.61 -3.56
C LEU A 238 5.69 5.04 -4.61
N HIS A 239 4.77 5.93 -4.26
CA HIS A 239 3.67 6.33 -5.13
C HIS A 239 4.16 6.99 -6.44
N GLU A 240 5.16 7.87 -6.34
CA GLU A 240 5.84 8.45 -7.51
C GLU A 240 6.49 7.34 -8.37
N THR A 241 7.11 6.34 -7.75
CA THR A 241 7.69 5.21 -8.51
C THR A 241 6.62 4.39 -9.21
N MET A 242 5.44 4.20 -8.60
CA MET A 242 4.32 3.53 -9.27
C MET A 242 3.80 4.35 -10.46
N LYS A 243 3.78 5.68 -10.34
CA LYS A 243 3.47 6.56 -11.48
C LYS A 243 4.51 6.44 -12.60
N ASP A 244 5.79 6.27 -12.27
CA ASP A 244 6.84 5.99 -13.25
C ASP A 244 6.60 4.64 -13.95
N VAL A 245 6.25 3.58 -13.21
CA VAL A 245 5.86 2.27 -13.79
C VAL A 245 4.70 2.44 -14.77
N ILE A 246 3.67 3.18 -14.36
CA ILE A 246 2.49 3.44 -15.17
C ILE A 246 2.88 4.22 -16.43
N LEU A 247 3.63 5.30 -16.27
CA LEU A 247 4.06 6.17 -17.37
C LEU A 247 4.96 5.45 -18.38
N HIS A 248 5.84 4.55 -17.93
CA HIS A 248 6.87 3.91 -18.76
C HIS A 248 6.56 2.49 -19.24
N TYR A 249 5.62 1.78 -18.60
CA TYR A 249 5.33 0.38 -18.95
C TYR A 249 3.86 0.09 -19.23
N ILE A 250 2.91 0.74 -18.54
CA ILE A 250 1.47 0.43 -18.66
C ILE A 250 0.78 1.35 -19.67
N CYS A 251 0.91 2.67 -19.50
CA CYS A 251 0.32 3.68 -20.36
C CYS A 251 1.08 4.00 -21.67
N PRO A 252 2.39 3.70 -21.84
CA PRO A 252 3.05 3.95 -23.12
C PRO A 252 2.93 2.74 -24.03
N ARG A 253 2.14 2.93 -25.08
CA ARG A 253 2.59 2.54 -26.41
C ARG A 253 2.48 3.77 -27.31
N LEU A 254 3.47 4.64 -27.20
CA LEU A 254 3.90 5.40 -28.36
C LEU A 254 4.53 4.38 -29.31
N ASP A 255 4.11 4.40 -30.55
CA ASP A 255 4.71 3.60 -31.62
C ASP A 255 6.24 3.76 -31.58
N PRO A 256 7.06 2.68 -31.58
CA PRO A 256 8.52 2.75 -31.56
C PRO A 256 9.12 3.63 -32.66
N THR A 257 8.37 3.96 -33.71
CA THR A 257 8.74 4.94 -34.74
C THR A 257 8.94 6.36 -34.21
N TYR A 258 8.36 6.73 -33.06
CA TYR A 258 8.50 8.06 -32.46
C TYR A 258 9.88 8.30 -31.81
N GLN A 259 10.55 7.26 -31.33
CA GLN A 259 11.91 7.37 -30.79
C GLN A 259 12.96 7.67 -31.88
N LEU A 260 12.58 7.53 -33.16
CA LEU A 260 13.45 7.74 -34.32
C LEU A 260 13.25 9.12 -34.99
N SER A 261 12.32 9.96 -34.52
CA SER A 261 12.16 11.31 -35.07
C SER A 261 13.29 12.22 -34.63
N CYS A 262 14.02 12.80 -35.59
CA CYS A 262 15.20 13.66 -35.38
C CYS A 262 14.93 14.97 -34.60
N ASP A 263 13.67 15.32 -34.35
CA ASP A 263 13.25 16.40 -33.45
C ASP A 263 12.15 15.85 -32.53
N PRO A 264 12.42 15.54 -31.25
CA PRO A 264 11.37 15.19 -30.31
C PRO A 264 10.57 16.45 -29.99
N LEU A 265 9.51 16.72 -30.75
CA LEU A 265 8.48 17.68 -30.36
C LEU A 265 7.99 17.33 -28.94
N PRO A 266 7.65 18.31 -28.09
CA PRO A 266 7.36 18.12 -26.66
C PRO A 266 5.96 17.51 -26.43
N LEU A 267 5.70 16.35 -27.03
CA LEU A 267 4.41 15.65 -27.03
C LEU A 267 4.21 14.75 -25.81
N MET A 268 5.30 14.36 -25.16
CA MET A 268 5.25 14.09 -23.73
C MET A 268 5.49 15.45 -23.08
N GLU A 269 4.43 16.08 -22.57
CA GLU A 269 4.59 17.11 -21.53
C GLU A 269 5.67 16.63 -20.56
N GLN A 270 6.49 17.52 -20.00
CA GLN A 270 7.57 17.13 -19.09
C GLN A 270 6.98 16.49 -17.82
N VAL A 271 6.57 15.22 -17.89
CA VAL A 271 6.04 14.43 -16.79
C VAL A 271 7.22 13.72 -16.14
N SER A 272 8.21 14.50 -15.72
CA SER A 272 9.28 13.98 -14.88
C SER A 272 8.77 13.84 -13.45
N ARG A 273 9.41 12.96 -12.67
CA ARG A 273 9.20 12.85 -11.24
C ARG A 273 9.34 14.19 -10.52
N GLU A 274 10.40 14.95 -10.86
CA GLU A 274 10.61 16.31 -10.37
C GLU A 274 9.43 17.23 -10.72
N HIS A 275 8.92 17.17 -11.94
CA HIS A 275 7.73 17.94 -12.32
C HIS A 275 6.51 17.48 -11.52
N SER A 276 6.30 16.19 -11.29
CA SER A 276 5.17 15.72 -10.48
C SER A 276 5.25 16.14 -9.01
N LEU A 277 6.47 16.19 -8.45
CA LEU A 277 6.77 16.62 -7.09
C LEU A 277 6.72 18.16 -6.93
N ASN A 278 7.05 18.92 -7.96
CA ASN A 278 7.01 20.39 -7.95
C ASN A 278 5.68 20.97 -8.42
N ALA A 279 5.07 20.35 -9.43
CA ALA A 279 3.73 20.70 -9.86
C ALA A 279 2.81 20.38 -8.69
N MET A 280 2.18 21.44 -8.16
CA MET A 280 1.17 21.32 -7.11
C MET A 280 0.12 20.29 -7.54
N TRP A 281 -0.66 19.77 -6.59
CA TRP A 281 -1.69 18.73 -6.83
C TRP A 281 -2.66 19.05 -8.00
N ASN A 282 -2.71 20.31 -8.42
CA ASN A 282 -3.41 20.87 -9.59
C ASN A 282 -2.81 20.55 -10.95
N ASP A 283 -1.77 19.73 -11.08
CA ASP A 283 -1.33 19.30 -12.41
C ASP A 283 -2.46 18.53 -13.11
N GLN A 284 -3.11 19.21 -14.07
CA GLN A 284 -4.18 18.70 -14.91
C GLN A 284 -3.72 18.57 -16.37
N SER A 285 -2.39 18.52 -16.59
CA SER A 285 -1.82 18.10 -17.86
C SER A 285 -2.41 16.78 -18.30
N LYS A 286 -2.52 16.57 -19.61
CA LYS A 286 -3.23 15.39 -20.14
C LYS A 286 -2.58 14.10 -19.65
N TRP A 287 -1.26 14.04 -19.74
CA TRP A 287 -0.50 12.88 -19.27
C TRP A 287 -0.58 12.68 -17.76
N ALA A 288 -0.52 13.75 -16.94
CA ALA A 288 -0.67 13.58 -15.50
C ALA A 288 -2.07 13.07 -15.15
N ARG A 289 -3.13 13.53 -15.82
CA ARG A 289 -4.49 13.00 -15.62
C ARG A 289 -4.57 11.52 -15.95
N ILE A 290 -3.94 11.08 -17.04
CA ILE A 290 -3.89 9.66 -17.42
C ILE A 290 -3.17 8.86 -16.34
N VAL A 291 -1.93 9.23 -16.03
CA VAL A 291 -1.12 8.52 -15.02
C VAL A 291 -1.84 8.46 -13.67
N LYS A 292 -2.41 9.58 -13.20
CA LYS A 292 -3.20 9.65 -11.95
C LYS A 292 -4.46 8.78 -11.99
N THR A 293 -5.04 8.53 -13.16
CA THR A 293 -6.21 7.64 -13.29
C THR A 293 -5.79 6.19 -13.15
N TYR A 294 -4.70 5.80 -13.82
CA TYR A 294 -4.14 4.45 -13.73
C TYR A 294 -3.49 4.14 -12.37
N ALA A 295 -3.04 5.16 -11.64
CA ALA A 295 -2.49 5.03 -10.28
C ALA A 295 -3.51 4.58 -9.22
N LYS A 296 -4.79 4.45 -9.59
CA LYS A 296 -5.85 3.84 -8.78
C LYS A 296 -5.88 2.30 -8.84
N LEU A 297 -5.16 1.70 -9.77
CA LEU A 297 -5.08 0.25 -9.88
C LEU A 297 -4.38 -0.32 -8.64
N SER A 298 -4.86 -1.48 -8.18
CA SER A 298 -4.28 -2.19 -7.05
C SER A 298 -2.89 -2.75 -7.40
N PRO A 299 -2.07 -3.08 -6.40
CA PRO A 299 -0.76 -3.69 -6.64
C PRO A 299 -0.82 -4.97 -7.49
N GLU A 300 -1.89 -5.76 -7.35
CA GLU A 300 -2.09 -7.00 -8.10
C GLU A 300 -2.39 -6.71 -9.57
N GLU A 301 -3.27 -5.74 -9.85
CA GLU A 301 -3.58 -5.31 -11.21
C GLU A 301 -2.36 -4.69 -11.91
N LEU A 302 -1.64 -3.79 -11.23
CA LEU A 302 -0.42 -3.19 -11.78
C LEU A 302 0.63 -4.27 -12.11
N MET A 303 0.85 -5.23 -11.21
CA MET A 303 1.78 -6.33 -11.45
C MET A 303 1.32 -7.21 -12.63
N HIS A 304 0.04 -7.55 -12.71
CA HIS A 304 -0.53 -8.33 -13.82
C HIS A 304 -0.31 -7.62 -15.17
N TYR A 305 -0.60 -6.32 -15.25
CA TYR A 305 -0.37 -5.57 -16.49
C TYR A 305 1.12 -5.43 -16.80
N PHE A 306 1.98 -5.26 -15.80
CA PHE A 306 3.42 -5.19 -15.96
C PHE A 306 4.01 -6.51 -16.50
N GLU A 307 3.64 -7.66 -15.93
CA GLU A 307 4.12 -8.97 -16.40
C GLU A 307 3.62 -9.30 -17.82
N ASN A 308 2.45 -8.77 -18.19
CA ASN A 308 1.81 -9.02 -19.48
C ASN A 308 1.94 -7.86 -20.46
N ILE A 309 2.86 -6.90 -20.26
CA ILE A 309 2.97 -5.67 -21.07
C ILE A 309 2.90 -5.92 -22.57
N TYR A 310 3.59 -6.95 -23.08
CA TYR A 310 3.65 -7.26 -24.51
C TYR A 310 2.32 -7.74 -25.09
N SER A 311 1.45 -8.31 -24.25
CA SER A 311 0.14 -8.83 -24.61
C SER A 311 -0.96 -7.76 -24.61
N TYR A 312 -0.71 -6.59 -24.03
CA TYR A 312 -1.68 -5.51 -23.88
C TYR A 312 -1.39 -4.34 -24.83
N SER A 313 -2.24 -4.17 -25.84
CA SER A 313 -2.34 -2.89 -26.55
C SER A 313 -3.13 -1.88 -25.71
N ARG A 314 -2.95 -0.58 -25.98
CA ARG A 314 -3.72 0.49 -25.30
C ARG A 314 -5.23 0.24 -25.36
N LYS A 315 -5.76 -0.06 -26.56
CA LYS A 315 -7.19 -0.35 -26.76
C LYS A 315 -7.66 -1.55 -25.95
N ARG A 316 -6.84 -2.62 -25.85
CA ARG A 316 -7.16 -3.78 -25.03
C ARG A 316 -7.18 -3.43 -23.55
N LEU A 317 -6.16 -2.71 -23.06
CA LEU A 317 -6.06 -2.26 -21.67
C LEU A 317 -7.26 -1.42 -21.26
N ILE A 318 -7.61 -0.39 -22.04
CA ILE A 318 -8.77 0.48 -21.80
C ILE A 318 -10.06 -0.35 -21.77
N THR A 319 -10.25 -1.22 -22.76
CA THR A 319 -11.46 -2.06 -22.85
C THR A 319 -11.61 -2.96 -21.62
N GLU A 320 -10.54 -3.63 -21.22
CA GLU A 320 -10.54 -4.55 -20.09
C GLU A 320 -10.81 -3.83 -18.76
N ILE A 321 -10.15 -2.68 -18.53
CA ILE A 321 -10.38 -1.87 -17.33
C ILE A 321 -11.81 -1.33 -17.28
N ARG A 322 -12.36 -0.82 -18.39
CA ARG A 322 -13.76 -0.34 -18.43
C ARG A 322 -14.77 -1.45 -18.15
N LEU A 323 -14.49 -2.68 -18.59
CA LEU A 323 -15.32 -3.84 -18.32
C LEU A 323 -15.29 -4.24 -16.84
N GLN A 324 -14.12 -4.19 -16.21
CA GLN A 324 -13.96 -4.52 -14.80
C GLN A 324 -14.45 -3.39 -13.88
N ARG A 325 -14.21 -2.12 -14.27
CA ARG A 325 -14.49 -0.91 -13.50
C ARG A 325 -15.19 0.15 -14.37
N PRO A 326 -16.53 0.11 -14.51
CA PRO A 326 -17.28 1.07 -15.33
C PRO A 326 -17.13 2.53 -14.89
N THR A 327 -16.78 2.77 -13.63
CA THR A 327 -16.61 4.10 -13.03
C THR A 327 -15.16 4.58 -12.99
N PHE A 328 -14.24 3.88 -13.66
CA PHE A 328 -12.80 4.13 -13.57
C PHE A 328 -12.38 5.55 -13.99
N ASN A 329 -13.11 6.23 -14.87
CA ASN A 329 -12.78 7.59 -15.31
C ASN A 329 -13.53 8.71 -14.55
N LEU A 330 -14.32 8.37 -13.53
CA LEU A 330 -15.09 9.39 -12.78
C LEU A 330 -14.19 10.32 -11.96
N ASP A 331 -13.02 9.83 -11.54
CA ASP A 331 -12.06 10.55 -10.71
C ASP A 331 -10.61 10.13 -10.99
N GLN A 332 -9.67 10.78 -10.30
CA GLN A 332 -8.25 10.47 -10.28
C GLN A 332 -7.85 9.88 -8.92
N GLU A 333 -6.62 9.37 -8.83
CA GLU A 333 -5.99 9.07 -7.54
C GLU A 333 -6.00 10.31 -6.63
N SER A 334 -6.00 10.07 -5.33
CA SER A 334 -6.09 11.12 -4.32
C SER A 334 -5.00 11.01 -3.26
N LEU A 335 -4.16 9.98 -3.30
CA LEU A 335 -3.16 9.72 -2.29
C LEU A 335 -2.11 10.83 -2.25
N GLN A 336 -1.57 11.22 -3.41
CA GLN A 336 -0.56 12.29 -3.47
C GLN A 336 -1.10 13.60 -2.86
N GLY A 337 -2.34 13.95 -3.20
CA GLY A 337 -3.00 15.15 -2.68
C GLY A 337 -3.23 15.09 -1.16
N VAL A 338 -3.62 13.94 -0.63
CA VAL A 338 -3.85 13.75 0.82
C VAL A 338 -2.53 13.81 1.59
N ILE A 339 -1.46 13.18 1.09
CA ILE A 339 -0.13 13.27 1.70
C ILE A 339 0.30 14.73 1.78
N ARG A 340 0.20 15.47 0.66
CA ARG A 340 0.53 16.89 0.60
C ARG A 340 -0.28 17.74 1.56
N CYS A 341 -1.59 17.51 1.69
CA CYS A 341 -2.41 18.23 2.68
C CYS A 341 -1.83 18.09 4.10
N VAL A 342 -1.39 16.89 4.49
CA VAL A 342 -0.80 16.67 5.82
C VAL A 342 0.58 17.32 5.95
N LEU A 343 1.41 17.30 4.91
CA LEU A 343 2.70 18.00 4.90
C LEU A 343 2.52 19.52 4.98
N GLU A 344 1.56 20.09 4.25
CA GLU A 344 1.19 21.51 4.30
C GLU A 344 0.68 21.90 5.69
N GLU A 345 -0.13 21.05 6.34
CA GLU A 345 -0.57 21.27 7.73
C GLU A 345 0.63 21.40 8.68
N ARG A 346 1.64 20.53 8.53
CA ARG A 346 2.86 20.55 9.35
C ARG A 346 3.75 21.74 9.06
N GLN A 347 3.95 22.09 7.79
CA GLN A 347 4.70 23.29 7.41
C GLN A 347 4.10 24.55 8.05
N LEU A 348 2.77 24.68 8.02
CA LEU A 348 2.06 25.86 8.53
C LEU A 348 2.02 25.95 10.06
N LEU A 349 2.03 24.82 10.76
CA LEU A 349 1.96 24.80 12.23
C LEU A 349 3.33 24.81 12.90
N ASP A 350 4.25 24.02 12.36
CA ASP A 350 5.53 23.72 13.00
C ASP A 350 6.69 24.50 12.33
N ASN A 351 6.40 25.33 11.31
CA ASN A 351 7.38 26.06 10.49
C ASN A 351 8.48 25.15 9.92
N LEU A 352 8.14 23.90 9.64
CA LEU A 352 9.07 22.92 9.09
C LEU A 352 9.29 23.20 7.60
N PRO A 353 10.54 23.30 7.11
CA PRO A 353 10.84 23.52 5.70
C PRO A 353 10.72 22.20 4.91
N ILE A 354 9.54 21.58 4.95
CA ILE A 354 9.30 20.32 4.24
C ILE A 354 9.12 20.64 2.77
N ILE A 355 10.05 20.26 1.89
CA ILE A 355 9.82 20.33 0.44
C ILE A 355 9.95 18.92 -0.09
N PRO A 356 8.88 18.33 -0.66
CA PRO A 356 8.99 17.02 -1.28
C PRO A 356 9.88 17.10 -2.53
N GLU A 357 11.16 16.82 -2.38
CA GLU A 357 12.13 16.78 -3.47
C GLU A 357 12.46 15.35 -3.86
N ASP A 358 12.88 15.14 -5.11
CA ASP A 358 13.32 13.82 -5.52
C ASP A 358 14.57 13.45 -4.72
N CYS A 359 14.56 12.24 -4.18
CA CYS A 359 15.62 11.67 -3.35
C CYS A 359 15.77 12.29 -1.94
N GLU A 360 14.86 13.14 -1.45
CA GLU A 360 14.82 13.54 -0.03
C GLU A 360 13.76 12.74 0.75
N GLY A 361 14.15 12.14 1.89
CA GLY A 361 13.21 11.52 2.83
C GLY A 361 12.49 10.24 2.37
N GLY A 362 12.96 9.56 1.31
CA GLY A 362 12.29 8.38 0.73
C GLY A 362 12.64 7.02 1.36
N ILE A 363 12.29 5.95 0.62
CA ILE A 363 12.54 4.55 1.02
C ILE A 363 14.04 4.25 1.02
N LEU A 364 14.74 4.74 0.00
CA LEU A 364 16.15 4.47 -0.24
C LEU A 364 17.08 5.23 0.71
N ASP A 365 18.20 4.59 1.06
CA ASP A 365 19.36 5.24 1.68
C ASP A 365 20.36 5.60 0.58
N PHE A 366 20.78 6.86 0.60
CA PHE A 366 21.78 7.38 -0.32
C PHE A 366 23.16 7.53 0.32
N GLY A 367 23.24 7.40 1.65
CA GLY A 367 24.48 7.40 2.42
C GLY A 367 25.10 8.78 2.60
N ASP A 368 24.28 9.83 2.64
CA ASP A 368 24.75 11.22 2.78
C ASP A 368 24.04 11.99 3.91
N GLY A 369 23.78 13.28 3.74
CA GLY A 369 23.12 14.10 4.75
C GLY A 369 21.60 13.98 4.75
N ARG A 370 21.01 13.38 3.71
CA ARG A 370 19.56 13.32 3.50
C ARG A 370 18.85 12.43 4.52
N GLU A 371 19.57 11.50 5.14
CA GLU A 371 19.07 10.64 6.20
C GLU A 371 18.80 11.38 7.52
N ALA A 372 19.41 12.55 7.74
CA ALA A 372 19.23 13.33 8.97
C ALA A 372 17.79 13.82 9.15
N GLN A 373 17.14 14.26 8.06
CA GLN A 373 15.74 14.68 8.09
C GLN A 373 14.80 13.54 8.51
N ARG A 374 15.12 12.30 8.14
CA ARG A 374 14.31 11.12 8.50
C ARG A 374 14.28 10.91 10.02
N LEU A 375 15.41 11.13 10.70
CA LEU A 375 15.52 11.03 12.16
C LEU A 375 14.78 12.19 12.85
N GLU A 376 14.87 13.39 12.29
CA GLU A 376 14.22 14.58 12.81
C GLU A 376 12.68 14.45 12.76
N TYR A 377 12.14 13.96 11.65
CA TYR A 377 10.70 13.89 11.42
C TYR A 377 10.12 12.47 11.49
N GLY A 378 10.72 11.60 12.30
CA GLY A 378 10.27 10.22 12.50
C GLY A 378 9.18 10.05 13.57
N ARG A 379 8.76 11.13 14.27
CA ARG A 379 7.87 11.06 15.45
C ARG A 379 6.78 12.14 15.52
N ASP A 380 6.59 12.90 14.45
CA ASP A 380 5.58 13.95 14.31
C ASP A 380 4.20 13.45 13.81
N GLY A 381 4.02 12.13 13.77
CA GLY A 381 2.75 11.46 13.51
C GLY A 381 1.75 11.56 14.66
N ARG A 382 0.45 11.52 14.35
CA ARG A 382 -0.65 11.61 15.33
C ARG A 382 -1.40 10.30 15.44
N ALA A 383 -1.19 9.54 16.50
CA ALA A 383 -1.75 8.19 16.64
C ALA A 383 -3.27 8.08 16.43
N ASP A 384 -4.03 9.14 16.74
CA ASP A 384 -5.49 9.22 16.64
C ASP A 384 -6.01 9.73 15.28
N GLY A 385 -5.13 10.27 14.41
CA GLY A 385 -5.48 10.80 13.10
C GLY A 385 -6.34 12.07 13.14
N THR A 386 -6.42 12.77 14.28
CA THR A 386 -7.28 13.94 14.45
C THR A 386 -6.61 15.23 13.95
N LEU A 387 -7.43 16.28 13.78
CA LEU A 387 -6.95 17.61 13.41
C LEU A 387 -5.96 18.18 14.43
N PRO A 388 -5.07 19.09 14.01
CA PRO A 388 -4.22 19.83 14.92
C PRO A 388 -4.94 20.58 16.05
N PRO A 389 -4.38 20.59 17.28
CA PRO A 389 -4.94 21.38 18.36
C PRO A 389 -5.09 22.84 17.93
N GLY A 390 -6.23 23.45 18.25
CA GLY A 390 -6.53 24.84 17.89
C GLY A 390 -7.08 25.04 16.48
N VAL A 391 -7.13 24.00 15.64
CA VAL A 391 -7.76 24.08 14.32
C VAL A 391 -9.26 23.80 14.43
N PRO A 392 -10.14 24.68 13.92
CA PRO A 392 -11.58 24.46 13.96
C PRO A 392 -11.98 23.28 13.07
N SER A 393 -12.97 22.51 13.50
CA SER A 393 -13.49 21.36 12.76
C SER A 393 -14.36 21.82 11.58
N VAL A 394 -13.72 22.11 10.45
CA VAL A 394 -14.41 22.45 9.19
C VAL A 394 -14.69 21.18 8.39
N ARG A 395 -15.92 21.05 7.90
CA ARG A 395 -16.31 19.97 6.96
C ARG A 395 -16.15 20.45 5.53
N GLN A 396 -15.69 19.56 4.65
CA GLN A 396 -15.63 19.85 3.23
C GLN A 396 -17.02 19.85 2.59
N PHE A 397 -17.37 20.93 1.90
CA PHE A 397 -18.58 21.01 1.08
C PHE A 397 -18.28 20.94 -0.42
N SER A 398 -17.03 21.14 -0.83
CA SER A 398 -16.62 21.00 -2.22
C SER A 398 -16.80 19.57 -2.68
N ARG A 399 -17.50 19.40 -3.81
CA ARG A 399 -17.67 18.14 -4.54
C ARG A 399 -16.78 18.05 -5.77
N TYR A 400 -15.91 19.05 -5.98
CA TYR A 400 -15.05 19.08 -7.15
C TYR A 400 -13.97 18.01 -7.00
N SER A 401 -13.95 17.08 -7.96
CA SER A 401 -12.89 16.12 -8.20
C SER A 401 -12.61 16.08 -9.71
N PRO A 402 -11.34 16.22 -10.13
CA PRO A 402 -10.95 16.16 -11.51
C PRO A 402 -11.32 14.81 -12.06
N ARG A 403 -11.86 14.83 -13.27
CA ARG A 403 -12.20 13.60 -13.95
C ARG A 403 -10.95 12.84 -14.34
N GLY A 404 -11.04 11.52 -14.23
CA GLY A 404 -10.02 10.65 -14.77
C GLY A 404 -9.94 10.77 -16.30
N ASP A 405 -8.85 10.25 -16.84
CA ASP A 405 -8.57 10.11 -18.26
C ASP A 405 -7.92 8.74 -18.46
N ASP A 406 -8.48 7.90 -19.31
CA ASP A 406 -7.90 6.58 -19.61
C ASP A 406 -7.08 6.59 -20.92
N GLY A 407 -6.91 7.75 -21.54
CA GLY A 407 -6.08 7.92 -22.73
C GLY A 407 -6.71 7.43 -24.03
N GLU A 408 -8.03 7.21 -24.07
CA GLU A 408 -8.75 6.80 -25.28
C GLU A 408 -8.51 7.78 -26.45
N PHE A 409 -8.55 9.10 -26.17
CA PHE A 409 -8.43 10.16 -27.17
C PHE A 409 -6.99 10.63 -27.38
N LEU A 410 -5.98 9.80 -27.11
CA LEU A 410 -4.58 10.17 -27.36
C LEU A 410 -4.25 10.17 -28.87
N GLU A 411 -4.73 9.19 -29.64
CA GLU A 411 -4.38 9.02 -31.05
C GLU A 411 -5.09 10.03 -31.97
N ASP A 412 -6.37 10.32 -31.70
CA ASP A 412 -7.19 11.23 -32.51
C ASP A 412 -6.62 12.67 -32.53
N GLU A 413 -6.02 13.09 -31.41
CA GLU A 413 -5.35 14.39 -31.33
C GLU A 413 -3.97 14.39 -31.98
N MET A 414 -3.22 13.30 -31.91
CA MET A 414 -1.92 13.20 -32.59
C MET A 414 -2.10 13.34 -34.10
N HIS A 415 -3.10 12.69 -34.68
CA HIS A 415 -3.44 12.85 -36.10
C HIS A 415 -3.81 14.30 -36.46
N SER A 416 -4.59 14.98 -35.62
CA SER A 416 -4.95 16.39 -35.80
C SER A 416 -3.74 17.34 -35.73
N VAL A 417 -2.81 17.09 -34.81
CA VAL A 417 -1.56 17.87 -34.68
C VAL A 417 -0.67 17.67 -35.91
N PHE A 418 -0.51 16.44 -36.40
CA PHE A 418 0.27 16.17 -37.61
C PHE A 418 -0.35 16.76 -38.87
N GLU A 419 -1.68 16.71 -39.02
CA GLU A 419 -2.36 17.40 -40.12
C GLU A 419 -2.13 18.91 -40.05
N ALA A 420 -2.30 19.54 -38.88
CA ALA A 420 -2.08 20.97 -38.71
C ALA A 420 -0.64 21.38 -39.07
N HIS A 421 0.38 20.64 -38.61
CA HIS A 421 1.78 20.92 -38.92
C HIS A 421 2.12 20.64 -40.40
N GLY A 422 1.52 19.61 -41.01
CA GLY A 422 1.64 19.33 -42.44
C GLY A 422 1.06 20.46 -43.31
N TYR A 423 -0.09 21.01 -42.93
CA TYR A 423 -0.67 22.19 -43.57
C TYR A 423 0.19 23.44 -43.39
N THR A 424 0.80 23.62 -42.22
CA THR A 424 1.67 24.79 -41.96
C THR A 424 2.99 24.71 -42.72
N ALA A 425 3.53 23.50 -42.92
CA ALA A 425 4.71 23.26 -43.74
C ALA A 425 4.41 23.46 -45.24
N MET A 426 3.24 23.04 -45.73
CA MET A 426 2.79 23.30 -47.11
C MET A 426 2.54 24.78 -47.39
N LEU A 427 2.12 25.58 -46.40
CA LEU A 427 1.89 27.03 -46.56
C LEU A 427 3.19 27.86 -46.50
N ARG A 428 4.32 27.27 -46.11
CA ARG A 428 5.64 27.91 -46.08
C ARG A 428 6.56 27.50 -47.24
N ALA A 429 6.15 26.53 -48.05
CA ALA A 429 6.78 26.16 -49.32
C ALA A 429 6.05 26.86 -50.48
#